data_AF-A0A975EBR0-F1
#
_entry.id   AF-A0A975EBR0-F1
#
_cell.length_a   1.000
_cell.length_b   1.000
_cell.length_c   1.000
_cell.angle_alpha   90.00
_cell.angle_beta   90.00
_cell.angle_gamma   90.00
#
_symmetry.space_group_name_H-M   'P 1'
#
loop_
_entity.id
_entity.type
_entity.pdbx_description
1 polymer ?
#
loop_
_entity_poly.entity_id
_entity_poly.type
_entity_poly.pdbx_seq_one_letter_code
_entity_poly.pdbx_strand_id
1 'polypeptide(L)'
;MQHTNMTPATESRPWWRYGHVWLVIAGPVLVVVASFITAYLAIVGQDPVVDEDYYRKGLAINKTLSDNPASLAPAKEARNHAATGVKAPQ
;
A
#
# COMPACT_ATOMS: atom_id res chain seq x y z
N MET A 1 30.26 -35.81 66.45
CA MET A 1 29.07 -35.03 66.06
C MET A 1 29.15 -34.84 64.55
N GLN A 2 28.33 -35.56 63.78
CA GLN A 2 28.32 -35.43 62.32
C GLN A 2 27.42 -34.24 61.95
N HIS A 3 27.98 -33.21 61.34
CA HIS A 3 27.21 -32.08 60.80
C HIS A 3 26.67 -32.47 59.43
N THR A 4 25.37 -32.71 59.32
CA THR A 4 24.69 -32.88 58.04
C THR A 4 24.56 -31.51 57.37
N ASN A 5 25.41 -31.23 56.38
CA ASN A 5 25.24 -30.09 55.49
C ASN A 5 24.07 -30.37 54.55
N MET A 6 22.89 -29.82 54.86
CA MET A 6 21.76 -29.78 53.93
C MET A 6 22.03 -28.70 52.90
N THR A 7 22.40 -29.10 51.68
CA THR A 7 22.40 -28.19 50.53
C THR A 7 20.96 -27.81 50.22
N PRO A 8 20.62 -26.51 50.18
CA PRO A 8 19.28 -26.10 49.79
C PRO A 8 19.04 -26.53 48.34
N ALA A 9 18.02 -27.36 48.13
CA ALA A 9 17.56 -27.68 46.79
C ALA A 9 16.94 -26.41 46.19
N THR A 10 17.61 -25.80 45.22
CA THR A 10 17.04 -24.69 44.46
C THR A 10 15.88 -25.24 43.63
N GLU A 11 14.64 -25.00 44.07
CA GLU A 11 13.47 -25.35 43.28
C GLU A 11 13.48 -24.56 41.96
N SER A 12 13.84 -25.25 40.88
CA SER A 12 13.79 -24.70 39.53
C SER A 12 12.33 -24.46 39.14
N ARG A 13 11.97 -23.20 38.92
CA ARG A 13 10.61 -22.83 38.47
C ARG A 13 10.50 -23.12 36.98
N PRO A 14 9.30 -23.49 36.48
CA PRO A 14 9.11 -23.71 35.06
C PRO A 14 9.40 -22.44 34.23
N TRP A 15 10.01 -22.63 33.07
CA TRP A 15 10.60 -21.55 32.26
C TRP A 15 9.60 -20.46 31.83
N TRP A 16 8.33 -20.81 31.59
CA TRP A 16 7.28 -19.87 31.18
C TRP A 16 6.91 -18.85 32.27
N ARG A 17 7.35 -19.05 33.52
CA ARG A 17 7.13 -18.13 34.64
C ARG A 17 8.09 -16.94 34.62
N TYR A 18 9.18 -16.99 33.87
CA TYR A 18 10.15 -15.91 33.77
C TYR A 18 9.68 -14.88 32.72
N GLY A 19 9.44 -13.63 33.13
CA GLY A 19 8.95 -12.57 32.23
C GLY A 19 9.85 -12.32 31.01
N HIS A 20 11.17 -12.45 31.16
CA HIS A 20 12.13 -12.24 30.07
C HIS A 20 11.97 -13.24 28.92
N VAL A 21 11.48 -14.45 29.18
CA VAL A 21 11.18 -15.44 28.13
C VAL A 21 10.12 -14.90 27.18
N TRP A 22 9.09 -14.22 27.71
CA TRP A 22 8.05 -13.61 26.89
C TRP A 22 8.57 -12.45 26.04
N LEU A 23 9.56 -11.68 26.52
CA LEU A 23 10.20 -10.64 25.70
C LEU A 23 10.93 -11.23 24.49
N VAL A 24 11.62 -12.36 24.67
CA VAL A 24 12.32 -13.06 23.59
C VAL A 24 11.32 -13.63 22.57
N ILE A 25 10.21 -14.21 23.04
CA ILE A 25 9.15 -14.76 22.16
C ILE A 25 8.36 -13.65 21.46
N ALA A 26 8.17 -12.50 22.10
CA ALA A 26 7.40 -11.38 21.56
C ALA A 26 7.98 -10.86 20.24
N GLY A 27 9.31 -10.79 20.10
CA GLY A 27 9.97 -10.31 18.88
C GLY A 27 9.57 -11.11 17.62
N PRO A 28 9.81 -12.43 17.58
CA PRO A 28 9.40 -13.29 16.48
C PRO A 28 7.88 -13.27 16.23
N VAL A 29 7.07 -13.34 17.28
CA VAL A 29 5.60 -13.31 17.15
C VAL A 29 5.12 -12.02 16.48
N LEU A 30 5.70 -10.88 16.86
CA LEU A 30 5.35 -9.58 16.29
C LEU A 30 5.60 -9.54 14.78
N VAL A 31 6.75 -10.05 14.32
CA VAL A 31 7.10 -10.06 12.89
C VAL A 31 6.18 -10.99 12.10
N VAL A 32 5.84 -12.15 12.64
CA VAL A 32 4.89 -13.07 12.00
C VAL A 32 3.53 -12.39 11.83
N VAL A 33 2.99 -11.75 12.87
CA VAL A 33 1.73 -10.99 12.79
C VAL A 33 1.81 -9.86 11.77
N ALA A 34 2.88 -9.07 11.78
CA ALA A 34 3.10 -8.00 10.81
C ALA A 34 3.15 -8.49 9.36
N SER A 35 3.75 -9.67 9.12
CA SER A 35 3.79 -10.27 7.79
C SER A 35 2.40 -10.62 7.26
N PHE A 36 1.52 -11.17 8.12
CA PHE A 36 0.14 -11.47 7.74
C PHE A 36 -0.68 -10.21 7.48
N ILE A 37 -0.53 -9.18 8.31
CA ILE A 37 -1.18 -7.88 8.08
C ILE A 37 -0.77 -7.31 6.72
N THR A 38 0.53 -7.37 6.41
CA THR A 38 1.07 -6.87 5.13
C THR A 38 0.54 -7.67 3.95
N ALA A 39 0.53 -9.00 4.05
CA ALA A 39 -0.05 -9.88 3.03
C ALA A 39 -1.54 -9.61 2.81
N TYR A 40 -2.30 -9.40 3.89
CA TYR A 40 -3.72 -9.05 3.82
C TYR A 40 -3.95 -7.74 3.06
N LEU A 41 -3.19 -6.69 3.39
CA LEU A 41 -3.26 -5.41 2.69
C LEU A 41 -2.95 -5.54 1.20
N ALA A 42 -1.96 -6.35 0.85
CA ALA A 42 -1.57 -6.60 -0.54
C ALA A 42 -2.67 -7.32 -1.36
N ILE A 43 -3.48 -8.16 -0.71
CA ILE A 43 -4.58 -8.89 -1.38
C ILE A 43 -5.84 -8.01 -1.51
N VAL A 44 -6.14 -7.22 -0.48
CA VAL A 44 -7.41 -6.46 -0.43
C VAL A 44 -7.32 -5.10 -1.13
N GLY A 45 -6.12 -4.50 -1.22
CA GLY A 45 -5.91 -3.15 -1.75
C GLY A 45 -5.56 -3.06 -3.23
N GLN A 46 -5.90 -4.07 -4.04
CA GLN A 46 -5.58 -4.04 -5.48
C GLN A 46 -6.52 -3.05 -6.17
N ASP A 47 -5.97 -1.92 -6.61
CA ASP A 47 -6.67 -1.05 -7.55
C ASP A 47 -6.97 -1.91 -8.79
N PRO A 48 -8.23 -2.11 -9.19
CA PRO A 48 -8.59 -2.95 -10.32
C PRO A 48 -7.69 -2.60 -11.51
N VAL A 49 -7.06 -3.63 -12.09
CA VAL A 49 -6.20 -3.48 -13.27
C VAL A 49 -7.00 -2.72 -14.31
N VAL A 50 -6.48 -1.55 -14.69
CA VAL A 50 -7.04 -0.65 -15.68
C VAL A 50 -7.63 -1.47 -16.83
N ASP A 51 -8.95 -1.44 -16.99
CA ASP A 51 -9.66 -2.22 -18.02
C ASP A 51 -9.02 -1.98 -19.40
N GLU A 52 -9.03 -3.02 -20.24
CA GLU A 52 -8.46 -3.00 -21.60
C GLU A 52 -9.04 -1.85 -22.45
N ASP A 53 -10.25 -1.43 -22.10
CA ASP A 53 -10.95 -0.29 -22.67
C ASP A 53 -10.29 1.06 -22.37
N TYR A 54 -9.46 1.20 -21.34
CA TYR A 54 -8.74 2.45 -21.06
C TYR A 54 -7.78 2.82 -22.18
N TYR A 55 -7.07 1.83 -22.74
CA TYR A 55 -6.18 2.04 -23.88
C TYR A 55 -6.99 2.43 -25.12
N ARG A 56 -8.13 1.76 -25.34
CA ARG A 56 -9.05 2.09 -26.43
C ARG A 56 -9.65 3.48 -26.28
N LYS A 57 -9.95 3.89 -25.04
CA LYS A 57 -10.51 5.20 -24.70
C LYS A 57 -9.47 6.30 -24.91
N GLY A 58 -8.20 6.06 -24.56
CA GLY A 58 -7.09 6.96 -24.87
C GLY A 58 -6.89 7.18 -26.37
N LEU A 59 -6.93 6.09 -27.16
CA LEU A 59 -6.87 6.17 -28.62
C LEU A 59 -8.07 6.89 -29.24
N ALA A 60 -9.28 6.64 -28.73
CA ALA A 60 -10.50 7.30 -29.19
C ALA A 60 -10.50 8.80 -28.88
N ILE A 61 -9.98 9.22 -27.71
CA ILE A 61 -9.81 10.63 -27.37
C ILE A 61 -8.87 11.30 -28.38
N ASN A 62 -7.75 10.67 -28.73
CA ASN A 62 -6.82 11.22 -29.71
C ASN A 62 -7.46 11.37 -31.10
N LYS A 63 -8.34 10.42 -31.49
CA LYS A 63 -9.13 10.49 -32.72
C LYS A 63 -10.09 11.70 -32.70
N THR A 64 -10.87 11.85 -31.63
CA THR A 64 -11.81 12.98 -31.50
C THR A 64 -11.11 14.34 -31.41
N LEU A 65 -9.92 14.41 -30.81
CA LEU A 65 -9.10 15.62 -30.74
C LEU A 65 -8.51 16.00 -32.10
N SER A 66 -8.13 15.00 -32.90
CA SER A 66 -7.66 15.19 -34.28
C SER A 66 -8.78 15.70 -35.20
N ASP A 67 -10.00 15.24 -34.97
CA ASP A 67 -11.18 15.63 -35.75
C ASP A 67 -11.73 17.01 -35.36
N ASN A 68 -11.30 17.58 -34.22
CA ASN A 68 -11.67 18.92 -33.74
C ASN A 68 -10.43 19.77 -33.39
N PRO A 69 -9.73 20.34 -34.39
CA PRO A 69 -8.52 21.14 -34.16
C PRO A 69 -8.76 22.40 -33.30
N ALA A 70 -9.99 22.92 -33.26
CA ALA A 70 -10.39 24.00 -32.34
C ALA A 70 -10.33 23.57 -30.85
N SER A 71 -10.39 22.27 -30.54
CA SER A 71 -10.23 21.74 -29.18
C SER A 71 -8.77 21.71 -28.70
N LEU A 72 -7.81 21.85 -29.63
CA LEU A 72 -6.38 21.96 -29.36
C LEU A 72 -5.93 23.42 -29.18
N ALA A 73 -6.87 24.37 -29.20
CA ALA A 73 -6.60 25.76 -28.93
C ALA A 73 -5.86 25.92 -27.59
N PRO A 74 -4.79 26.73 -27.52
CA PRO A 74 -4.12 27.00 -26.26
C PRO A 74 -5.15 27.42 -25.19
N ALA A 75 -5.03 26.88 -23.97
CA ALA A 75 -6.04 27.08 -22.92
C ALA A 75 -6.35 28.57 -22.62
N LYS A 76 -5.41 29.47 -22.92
CA LYS A 76 -5.58 30.93 -22.81
C LYS A 76 -6.49 31.53 -23.87
N GLU A 77 -6.50 30.96 -25.08
CA GLU A 77 -7.35 31.37 -26.20
C GLU A 77 -8.76 30.79 -26.03
N ALA A 78 -8.88 29.51 -25.67
CA ALA A 78 -10.17 28.87 -25.42
C ALA A 78 -11.02 29.58 -24.34
N ARG A 79 -10.40 30.04 -23.24
CA ARG A 79 -11.10 30.72 -22.15
C ARG A 79 -11.71 32.07 -22.56
N ASN A 80 -11.04 32.80 -23.44
CA ASN A 80 -11.44 34.16 -23.81
C ASN A 80 -12.34 34.19 -25.06
N HIS A 81 -12.48 33.08 -25.78
CA HIS A 81 -13.22 32.98 -27.04
C HIS A 81 -14.53 32.16 -26.94
N ALA A 82 -15.10 32.02 -25.74
CA ALA A 82 -16.30 31.19 -25.49
C ALA A 82 -17.54 31.59 -26.32
N ALA A 83 -17.68 32.87 -26.70
CA ALA A 83 -18.82 33.37 -27.48
C ALA A 83 -18.57 33.46 -29.00
N THR A 84 -17.31 33.44 -29.45
CA THR A 84 -16.93 33.63 -30.87
C THR A 84 -16.27 32.40 -31.50
N GLY A 85 -15.89 31.41 -30.69
CA GLY A 85 -15.19 30.21 -31.12
C GLY A 85 -13.70 30.47 -31.41
N VAL A 86 -12.89 29.40 -31.36
CA VAL A 86 -11.48 29.47 -31.77
C VAL A 86 -11.40 29.19 -33.27
N LYS A 87 -10.72 30.05 -34.03
CA LYS A 87 -10.51 29.86 -35.47
C LYS A 87 -9.54 28.70 -35.69
N ALA A 88 -9.87 27.82 -36.64
CA ALA A 88 -8.97 26.74 -37.01
C ALA A 88 -7.62 27.32 -37.52
N PRO A 89 -6.48 26.72 -37.14
CA PRO A 89 -5.20 27.07 -37.75
C PRO A 89 -5.29 26.81 -39.27
N GLN A 90 -4.90 27.80 -40.06
CA GLN A 90 -4.77 27.71 -41.53
C GLN A 90 -3.54 26.90 -41.90
#